data_AF-A0A2N5CW46-F1
#
_entry.id   AF-A0A2N5CW46-F1
#
_cell.length_a   1.000
_cell.length_b   1.000
_cell.length_c   1.000
_cell.angle_alpha   90.00
_cell.angle_beta   90.00
_cell.angle_gamma   90.00
#
_symmetry.space_group_name_H-M   'P 1'
#
loop_
_entity.id
_entity.type
_entity.pdbx_description
1 polymer ?
#
loop_
_entity_poly.entity_id
_entity_poly.type
_entity_poly.pdbx_seq_one_letter_code
_entity_poly.pdbx_strand_id
1 'polypeptide(L)'
;MSLSRGNLVASVGALLRLGVITPVVMVADVWLAQRLFPGFDPGAQFISELGGPAAPTPEIFNLGMMLAGMAGLFAGAGFAHALEKAGGRRQVSAFAGLWVAMTGLGAFFAGIFHWPDPMHRACGVGLAIQFAPLFTAWALWGKPGYRRLAHFSLGWFFGLLLVLALLTGVWNVRTGNDVGFWQRGHAFLGLLWLAIAAWSLERGWRTKPAELEPAAA
;
A
#
# COMPACT_ATOMS: atom_id res chain seq x y z
N MET A 1 25.47 15.00 6.77
CA MET A 1 26.05 13.65 6.88
C MET A 1 25.79 12.92 5.55
N SER A 2 26.80 12.77 4.69
CA SER A 2 26.63 12.20 3.34
C SER A 2 26.65 10.67 3.44
N LEU A 3 25.52 10.02 3.19
CA LEU A 3 25.47 8.56 3.08
C LEU A 3 26.20 8.13 1.80
N SER A 4 27.05 7.10 1.89
CA SER A 4 27.69 6.55 0.69
C SER A 4 26.63 6.07 -0.31
N ARG A 5 26.93 6.15 -1.61
CA ARG A 5 26.00 5.78 -2.69
C ARG A 5 25.55 4.30 -2.58
N GLY A 6 26.43 3.43 -2.06
CA GLY A 6 26.12 2.03 -1.75
C GLY A 6 25.12 1.88 -0.59
N ASN A 7 25.28 2.67 0.48
CA ASN A 7 24.35 2.67 1.61
C ASN A 7 22.95 3.17 1.20
N LEU A 8 22.88 4.13 0.28
CA LEU A 8 21.61 4.64 -0.26
C LEU A 8 20.88 3.60 -1.14
N VAL A 9 21.62 2.79 -1.92
CA VAL A 9 21.01 1.72 -2.74
C VAL A 9 20.46 0.61 -1.84
N ALA A 10 21.20 0.19 -0.82
CA ALA A 10 20.77 -0.81 0.14
C ALA A 10 19.55 -0.34 0.94
N SER A 11 19.50 0.94 1.35
CA SER A 11 18.39 1.48 2.11
C SER A 11 17.10 1.58 1.29
N VAL A 12 17.14 2.09 0.05
CA VAL A 12 15.94 2.17 -0.81
C VAL A 12 15.42 0.78 -1.19
N GLY A 13 16.31 -0.17 -1.46
CA GLY A 13 15.92 -1.56 -1.70
C GLY A 13 15.19 -2.17 -0.50
N ALA A 14 15.67 -1.91 0.72
CA ALA A 14 14.99 -2.33 1.94
C ALA A 14 13.60 -1.68 2.10
N LEU A 15 13.48 -0.38 1.85
CA LEU A 15 12.19 0.33 1.90
C LEU A 15 11.18 -0.24 0.91
N LEU A 16 11.60 -0.58 -0.33
CA LEU A 16 10.71 -1.21 -1.31
C LEU A 16 10.29 -2.62 -0.88
N ARG A 17 11.17 -3.40 -0.23
CA ARG A 17 10.78 -4.72 0.31
C ARG A 17 9.71 -4.61 1.39
N LEU A 18 9.69 -3.53 2.17
CA LEU A 18 8.58 -3.29 3.09
C LEU A 18 7.24 -3.18 2.33
N GLY A 19 7.21 -2.54 1.16
CA GLY A 19 6.01 -2.52 0.30
C GLY A 19 5.57 -3.90 -0.21
N VAL A 20 6.49 -4.85 -0.34
CA VAL A 20 6.17 -6.25 -0.67
C VAL A 20 5.67 -7.03 0.55
N ILE A 21 6.26 -6.77 1.73
CA ILE A 21 5.95 -7.46 2.98
C ILE A 21 4.64 -6.95 3.60
N THR A 22 4.32 -5.66 3.51
CA THR A 22 3.11 -5.04 4.11
C THR A 22 1.83 -5.81 3.76
N PRO A 23 1.54 -6.12 2.48
CA PRO A 23 0.38 -6.94 2.12
C PRO A 23 0.35 -8.31 2.79
N VAL A 24 1.50 -8.99 2.90
CA VAL A 24 1.62 -10.31 3.52
C VAL A 24 1.30 -10.22 5.01
N VAL A 25 1.85 -9.22 5.70
CA VAL A 25 1.59 -8.97 7.12
C VAL A 25 0.11 -8.69 7.35
N MET A 26 -0.50 -7.78 6.56
CA MET A 26 -1.92 -7.46 6.71
C MET A 26 -2.84 -8.65 6.46
N VAL A 27 -2.56 -9.45 5.43
CA VAL A 27 -3.37 -10.65 5.14
C VAL A 27 -3.24 -11.67 6.25
N ALA A 28 -2.02 -11.92 6.74
CA ALA A 28 -1.78 -12.86 7.84
C ALA A 28 -2.47 -12.39 9.14
N ASP A 29 -2.38 -11.10 9.45
CA ASP A 29 -3.01 -10.47 10.60
C ASP A 29 -4.54 -10.60 10.55
N VAL A 30 -5.16 -10.12 9.48
CA VAL A 30 -6.62 -10.19 9.30
C VAL A 30 -7.11 -11.64 9.32
N TRP A 31 -6.39 -12.56 8.68
CA TRP A 31 -6.73 -13.98 8.69
C TRP A 31 -6.68 -14.57 10.10
N LEU A 32 -5.61 -14.28 10.87
CA LEU A 32 -5.45 -14.80 12.22
C LEU A 32 -6.52 -14.22 13.17
N ALA A 33 -6.75 -12.91 13.12
CA ALA A 33 -7.76 -12.25 13.93
C ALA A 33 -9.17 -12.78 13.62
N GLN A 34 -9.50 -13.03 12.34
CA GLN A 34 -10.76 -13.67 11.96
C GLN A 34 -10.89 -15.09 12.52
N ARG A 35 -9.83 -15.89 12.48
CA ARG A 35 -9.86 -17.25 13.02
C ARG A 35 -10.07 -17.30 14.54
N LEU A 36 -9.70 -16.24 15.23
CA LEU A 36 -9.82 -16.12 16.69
C LEU A 36 -11.09 -15.38 17.14
N PHE A 37 -11.96 -15.00 16.19
CA PHE A 37 -13.24 -14.34 16.48
C PHE A 37 -14.41 -15.24 16.06
N PRO A 38 -14.91 -16.12 16.95
CA PRO A 38 -16.10 -16.93 16.69
C PRO A 38 -17.31 -16.06 16.37
N GLY A 39 -18.02 -16.39 15.29
CA GLY A 39 -19.20 -15.65 14.86
C GLY A 39 -18.93 -14.41 14.02
N PHE A 40 -17.66 -14.10 13.71
CA PHE A 40 -17.32 -13.03 12.78
C PHE A 40 -17.76 -13.38 11.35
N ASP A 41 -18.59 -12.54 10.75
CA ASP A 41 -19.05 -12.63 9.37
C ASP A 41 -18.18 -11.73 8.46
N PRO A 42 -17.25 -12.30 7.67
CA PRO A 42 -16.38 -11.51 6.80
C PRO A 42 -17.11 -10.83 5.62
N GLY A 43 -18.33 -11.24 5.32
CA GLY A 43 -19.17 -10.65 4.28
C GLY A 43 -19.94 -9.42 4.78
N ALA A 44 -20.44 -9.48 6.02
CA ALA A 44 -21.26 -8.42 6.60
C ALA A 44 -20.49 -7.44 7.49
N GLN A 45 -19.34 -7.83 8.06
CA GLN A 45 -18.60 -7.01 9.02
C GLN A 45 -17.35 -6.38 8.43
N PHE A 46 -17.04 -5.17 8.90
CA PHE A 46 -15.82 -4.48 8.54
C PHE A 46 -14.59 -5.21 9.09
N ILE A 47 -13.48 -5.12 8.38
CA ILE A 47 -12.16 -5.61 8.83
C ILE A 47 -11.82 -5.02 10.21
N SER A 48 -12.12 -3.74 10.43
CA SER A 48 -11.77 -3.03 11.66
C SER A 48 -12.52 -3.50 12.91
N GLU A 49 -13.64 -4.20 12.76
CA GLU A 49 -14.36 -4.80 13.90
C GLU A 49 -13.52 -5.90 14.58
N LEU A 50 -12.53 -6.46 13.88
CA LEU A 50 -11.54 -7.39 14.45
C LEU A 50 -10.67 -6.75 15.54
N GLY A 51 -10.53 -5.42 15.53
CA GLY A 51 -9.84 -4.65 16.57
C GLY A 51 -10.76 -4.06 17.62
N GLY A 52 -12.07 -4.32 17.53
CA GLY A 52 -13.09 -3.75 18.39
C GLY A 52 -13.37 -4.58 19.65
N PRO A 53 -14.16 -4.05 20.60
CA PRO A 53 -14.41 -4.68 21.89
C PRO A 53 -15.18 -6.01 21.81
N ALA A 54 -15.81 -6.31 20.68
CA ALA A 54 -16.49 -7.58 20.45
C ALA A 54 -15.53 -8.73 20.11
N ALA A 55 -14.32 -8.42 19.63
CA ALA A 55 -13.33 -9.43 19.30
C ALA A 55 -12.74 -10.03 20.60
N PRO A 56 -12.53 -11.36 20.67
CA PRO A 56 -11.93 -11.99 21.86
C PRO A 56 -10.46 -11.58 22.09
N THR A 57 -9.74 -11.28 21.01
CA THR A 57 -8.31 -10.93 21.02
C THR A 57 -8.05 -9.75 20.06
N PRO A 58 -8.58 -8.55 20.38
CA PRO A 58 -8.50 -7.39 19.48
C PRO A 58 -7.06 -6.91 19.24
N GLU A 59 -6.15 -7.18 20.18
CA GLU A 59 -4.75 -6.77 20.12
C GLU A 59 -4.01 -7.36 18.92
N ILE A 60 -4.41 -8.56 18.46
CA ILE A 60 -3.80 -9.21 17.30
C ILE A 60 -3.94 -8.29 16.09
N PHE A 61 -5.19 -7.93 15.76
CA PHE A 61 -5.50 -7.02 14.67
C PHE A 61 -4.85 -5.65 14.86
N ASN A 62 -4.97 -5.07 16.06
CA ASN A 62 -4.50 -3.71 16.30
C ASN A 62 -2.98 -3.59 16.13
N LEU A 63 -2.22 -4.52 16.71
CA LEU A 63 -0.76 -4.55 16.58
C LEU A 63 -0.33 -4.90 15.15
N GLY A 64 -1.01 -5.85 14.49
CA GLY A 64 -0.73 -6.21 13.11
C GLY A 64 -0.91 -5.02 12.15
N MET A 65 -1.99 -4.26 12.32
CA MET A 65 -2.27 -3.04 11.55
C MET A 65 -1.26 -1.92 11.83
N MET A 66 -0.81 -1.75 13.07
CA MET A 66 0.27 -0.81 13.40
C MET A 66 1.58 -1.20 12.70
N LEU A 67 1.99 -2.47 12.77
CA LEU A 67 3.22 -2.96 12.14
C LEU A 67 3.16 -2.82 10.61
N ALA A 68 2.06 -3.23 10.01
CA ALA A 68 1.82 -3.08 8.57
C ALA A 68 1.83 -1.61 8.14
N GLY A 69 1.19 -0.74 8.93
CA GLY A 69 1.11 0.69 8.67
C GLY A 69 2.47 1.37 8.70
N MET A 70 3.31 1.05 9.69
CA MET A 70 4.70 1.52 9.74
C MET A 70 5.49 1.06 8.52
N ALA A 71 5.37 -0.21 8.13
CA ALA A 71 6.03 -0.73 6.93
C ALA A 71 5.55 0.01 5.66
N GLY A 72 4.25 0.32 5.54
CA GLY A 72 3.68 1.10 4.43
C GLY A 72 4.17 2.55 4.39
N LEU A 73 4.30 3.22 5.54
CA LEU A 73 4.88 4.56 5.65
C LEU A 73 6.30 4.60 5.07
N PHE A 74 7.14 3.65 5.46
CA PHE A 74 8.50 3.54 4.96
C PHE A 74 8.56 3.12 3.49
N ALA A 75 7.66 2.25 3.03
CA ALA A 75 7.54 1.89 1.62
C ALA A 75 7.30 3.12 0.73
N GLY A 76 6.49 4.08 1.19
CA GLY A 76 6.25 5.33 0.46
C GLY A 76 7.54 6.11 0.18
N ALA A 77 8.47 6.18 1.14
CA ALA A 77 9.79 6.77 0.91
C ALA A 77 10.58 5.98 -0.15
N GLY A 78 10.51 4.65 -0.13
CA GLY A 78 11.12 3.80 -1.17
C GLY A 78 10.58 4.09 -2.57
N PHE A 79 9.26 4.22 -2.71
CA PHE A 79 8.61 4.57 -3.99
C PHE A 79 9.07 5.92 -4.53
N ALA A 80 9.09 6.96 -3.68
CA ALA A 80 9.50 8.30 -4.10
C ALA A 80 10.91 8.31 -4.72
N HIS A 81 11.88 7.68 -4.04
CA HIS A 81 13.26 7.63 -4.51
C HIS A 81 13.42 6.72 -5.74
N ALA A 82 12.75 5.57 -5.76
CA ALA A 82 12.83 4.60 -6.85
C ALA A 82 12.31 5.18 -8.17
N LEU A 83 11.17 5.87 -8.12
CA LEU A 83 10.54 6.48 -9.28
C LEU A 83 11.34 7.67 -9.82
N GLU A 84 11.90 8.51 -8.93
CA GLU A 84 12.78 9.60 -9.34
C GLU A 84 14.03 9.07 -10.06
N LYS A 85 14.69 8.05 -9.52
CA LYS A 85 15.87 7.42 -10.17
C LYS A 85 15.52 6.64 -11.44
N ALA A 86 14.27 6.22 -11.60
CA ALA A 86 13.76 5.67 -12.86
C ALA A 86 13.60 6.76 -13.96
N GLY A 87 13.86 8.02 -13.62
CA GLY A 87 13.79 9.17 -14.51
C GLY A 87 12.46 9.93 -14.40
N GLY A 88 11.62 9.60 -13.42
CA GLY A 88 10.40 10.33 -13.13
C GLY A 88 10.67 11.73 -12.58
N ARG A 89 9.72 12.65 -12.78
CA ARG A 89 9.81 14.00 -12.19
C ARG A 89 9.78 13.88 -10.66
N ARG A 90 10.66 14.59 -9.96
CA ARG A 90 10.77 14.56 -8.49
C ARG A 90 9.43 14.78 -7.78
N GLN A 91 8.68 15.81 -8.16
CA GLN A 91 7.37 16.12 -7.57
C GLN A 91 6.36 14.96 -7.77
N VAL A 92 6.23 14.45 -9.00
CA VAL A 92 5.29 13.35 -9.31
C VAL A 92 5.68 12.07 -8.55
N SER A 93 6.97 11.78 -8.48
CA SER A 93 7.51 10.64 -7.72
C SER A 93 7.26 10.78 -6.23
N ALA A 94 7.45 11.98 -5.68
CA ALA A 94 7.14 12.28 -4.28
C ALA A 94 5.65 12.10 -3.97
N PHE A 95 4.74 12.52 -4.86
CA PHE A 95 3.30 12.27 -4.69
C PHE A 95 2.96 10.77 -4.74
N ALA A 96 3.57 9.99 -5.64
CA ALA A 96 3.38 8.53 -5.62
C ALA A 96 3.77 7.93 -4.26
N GLY A 97 4.93 8.32 -3.72
CA GLY A 97 5.38 7.90 -2.40
C GLY A 97 4.49 8.38 -1.26
N LEU A 98 4.01 9.63 -1.32
CA LEU A 98 3.07 10.20 -0.34
C LEU A 98 1.79 9.39 -0.26
N TRP A 99 1.18 9.03 -1.39
CA TRP A 99 -0.06 8.27 -1.40
C TRP A 99 0.11 6.87 -0.81
N VAL A 100 1.24 6.19 -1.09
CA VAL A 100 1.59 4.92 -0.43
C VAL A 100 1.79 5.12 1.08
N ALA A 101 2.48 6.17 1.49
CA ALA A 101 2.71 6.46 2.90
C ALA A 101 1.38 6.74 3.64
N MET A 102 0.47 7.50 3.03
CA MET A 102 -0.87 7.76 3.56
C MET A 102 -1.70 6.47 3.70
N THR A 103 -1.53 5.51 2.79
CA THR A 103 -2.12 4.17 2.95
C THR A 103 -1.61 3.48 4.21
N GLY A 104 -0.30 3.49 4.43
CA GLY A 104 0.32 2.98 5.64
C GLY A 104 -0.18 3.70 6.90
N LEU A 105 -0.30 5.03 6.84
CA LEU A 105 -0.85 5.83 7.94
C LEU A 105 -2.29 5.42 8.28
N GLY A 106 -3.11 5.13 7.27
CA GLY A 106 -4.47 4.66 7.49
C GLY A 106 -4.54 3.31 8.21
N ALA A 107 -3.66 2.37 7.84
CA ALA A 107 -3.54 1.10 8.57
C ALA A 107 -3.03 1.33 10.00
N PHE A 108 -2.05 2.20 10.20
CA PHE A 108 -1.57 2.55 11.54
C PHE A 108 -2.70 3.15 12.41
N PHE A 109 -3.50 4.06 11.85
CA PHE A 109 -4.68 4.62 12.51
C PHE A 109 -5.75 3.58 12.84
N ALA A 110 -5.97 2.59 11.98
CA ALA A 110 -6.88 1.49 12.28
C ALA A 110 -6.45 0.68 13.52
N GLY A 111 -5.13 0.61 13.77
CA GLY A 111 -4.58 -0.10 14.92
C GLY A 111 -4.45 0.73 16.20
N ILE A 112 -4.37 2.07 16.13
CA ILE A 112 -4.30 2.92 17.34
C ILE A 112 -5.66 3.46 17.79
N PHE A 113 -6.55 3.75 16.84
CA PHE A 113 -7.90 4.23 17.13
C PHE A 113 -8.83 3.06 16.89
N HIS A 114 -9.15 2.29 17.92
CA HIS A 114 -9.91 1.06 17.76
C HIS A 114 -11.37 1.33 17.40
N TRP A 115 -12.01 0.43 16.67
CA TRP A 115 -13.46 0.51 16.46
C TRP A 115 -14.21 0.36 17.80
N PRO A 116 -15.24 1.18 18.14
CA PRO A 116 -15.91 2.21 17.34
C PRO A 116 -15.53 3.67 17.70
N ASP A 117 -14.32 3.92 18.20
CA ASP A 117 -13.84 5.28 18.55
C ASP A 117 -14.13 6.27 17.39
N PRO A 118 -14.67 7.49 17.64
CA PRO A 118 -14.84 8.50 16.61
C PRO A 118 -13.58 8.80 15.76
N MET A 119 -12.40 8.74 16.37
CA MET A 119 -11.10 8.89 15.70
C MET A 119 -10.76 7.73 14.78
N HIS A 120 -11.40 6.56 14.93
CA HIS A 120 -11.22 5.41 14.03
C HIS A 120 -11.45 5.79 12.56
N ARG A 121 -12.35 6.75 12.29
CA ARG A 121 -12.63 7.25 10.94
C ARG A 121 -11.39 7.82 10.23
N ALA A 122 -10.36 8.22 10.99
CA ALA A 122 -9.08 8.64 10.43
C ALA A 122 -8.40 7.54 9.60
N CYS A 123 -8.69 6.25 9.86
CA CYS A 123 -8.20 5.14 9.04
C CYS A 123 -8.64 5.25 7.56
N GLY A 124 -9.68 6.03 7.28
CA GLY A 124 -10.13 6.36 5.92
C GLY A 124 -9.07 7.02 5.05
N VAL A 125 -8.03 7.64 5.64
CA VAL A 125 -6.83 8.11 4.90
C VAL A 125 -6.14 6.97 4.14
N GLY A 126 -6.36 5.71 4.57
CA GLY A 126 -5.93 4.50 3.88
C GLY A 126 -6.38 4.42 2.42
N LEU A 127 -7.54 5.01 2.09
CA LEU A 127 -8.08 5.07 0.73
C LEU A 127 -7.22 5.92 -0.22
N ALA A 128 -6.22 6.64 0.28
CA ALA A 128 -5.17 7.28 -0.50
C ALA A 128 -4.49 6.35 -1.51
N ILE A 129 -4.50 5.03 -1.27
CA ILE A 129 -3.95 4.03 -2.20
C ILE A 129 -4.55 4.17 -3.60
N GLN A 130 -5.76 4.72 -3.71
CA GLN A 130 -6.43 5.03 -4.96
C GLN A 130 -5.57 5.87 -5.90
N PHE A 131 -4.74 6.79 -5.39
CA PHE A 131 -3.96 7.69 -6.24
C PHE A 131 -2.53 7.22 -6.50
N ALA A 132 -2.00 6.30 -5.70
CA ALA A 132 -0.63 5.83 -5.85
C ALA A 132 -0.34 5.18 -7.23
N PRO A 133 -1.22 4.36 -7.84
CA PRO A 133 -1.03 3.83 -9.18
C PRO A 133 -1.01 4.91 -10.27
N LEU A 134 -1.85 5.94 -10.16
CA LEU A 134 -1.91 7.04 -11.11
C LEU A 134 -0.58 7.80 -11.16
N PHE A 135 -0.06 8.19 -9.99
CA PHE A 135 1.20 8.94 -9.91
C PHE A 135 2.41 8.06 -10.26
N THR A 136 2.36 6.76 -9.96
CA THR A 136 3.37 5.79 -10.41
C THR A 136 3.38 5.69 -11.95
N ALA A 137 2.21 5.58 -12.57
CA ALA A 137 2.09 5.56 -14.03
C ALA A 137 2.61 6.86 -14.66
N TRP A 138 2.26 8.00 -14.09
CA TRP A 138 2.71 9.31 -14.57
C TRP A 138 4.23 9.47 -14.44
N ALA A 139 4.82 9.09 -13.30
CA ALA A 139 6.27 9.16 -13.10
C ALA A 139 7.04 8.31 -14.12
N LEU A 140 6.49 7.17 -14.52
CA LEU A 140 7.10 6.23 -15.45
C LEU A 140 6.68 6.43 -16.91
N TRP A 141 5.83 7.41 -17.20
CA TRP A 141 5.30 7.62 -18.54
C TRP A 141 6.43 7.94 -19.52
N GLY A 142 6.44 7.23 -20.66
CA GLY A 142 7.48 7.38 -21.67
C GLY A 142 8.86 6.81 -21.30
N LYS A 143 9.02 6.12 -20.16
CA LYS A 143 10.30 5.49 -19.77
C LYS A 143 10.40 4.08 -20.37
N PRO A 144 11.31 3.82 -21.35
CA PRO A 144 11.31 2.56 -22.10
C PRO A 144 11.41 1.31 -21.22
N GLY A 145 12.28 1.33 -20.21
CA GLY A 145 12.47 0.21 -19.27
C GLY A 145 11.31 -0.03 -18.30
N TYR A 146 10.33 0.88 -18.23
CA TYR A 146 9.23 0.84 -17.26
C TYR A 146 7.84 0.91 -17.90
N ARG A 147 7.73 0.83 -19.24
CA ARG A 147 6.44 0.95 -19.94
C ARG A 147 5.39 -0.01 -19.41
N ARG A 148 5.74 -1.27 -19.15
CA ARG A 148 4.78 -2.27 -18.62
C ARG A 148 4.21 -1.85 -17.27
N LEU A 149 5.06 -1.42 -16.33
CA LEU A 149 4.64 -0.98 -15.01
C LEU A 149 3.80 0.31 -15.08
N ALA A 150 4.11 1.22 -16.01
CA ALA A 150 3.32 2.43 -16.23
C ALA A 150 1.89 2.12 -16.69
N HIS A 151 1.72 1.31 -17.74
CA HIS A 151 0.39 0.92 -18.25
C HIS A 151 -0.37 0.07 -17.23
N PHE A 152 0.31 -0.87 -16.57
CA PHE A 152 -0.26 -1.65 -15.49
C PHE A 152 -0.83 -0.75 -14.38
N SER A 153 -0.04 0.20 -13.90
CA SER A 153 -0.47 1.10 -12.82
C SER A 153 -1.60 2.03 -13.25
N LEU A 154 -1.62 2.49 -14.51
CA LEU A 154 -2.72 3.30 -15.03
C LEU A 154 -4.01 2.48 -15.16
N GLY A 155 -3.94 1.27 -15.68
CA GLY A 155 -5.10 0.36 -15.73
C GLY A 155 -5.60 0.02 -14.33
N TRP A 156 -4.68 -0.23 -13.39
CA TRP A 156 -5.02 -0.54 -12.00
C TRP A 156 -5.67 0.64 -11.28
N PHE A 157 -5.26 1.89 -11.59
CA PHE A 157 -5.92 3.09 -11.08
C PHE A 157 -7.42 3.08 -11.42
N PHE A 158 -7.77 2.89 -12.70
CA PHE A 158 -9.17 2.83 -13.13
C PHE A 158 -9.91 1.64 -12.54
N GLY A 159 -9.26 0.48 -12.42
CA GLY A 159 -9.82 -0.69 -11.74
C GLY A 159 -10.14 -0.43 -10.27
N LEU A 160 -9.22 0.17 -9.52
CA LEU A 160 -9.47 0.58 -8.13
C LEU A 160 -10.58 1.62 -8.04
N LEU A 161 -10.62 2.59 -8.95
CA LEU A 161 -11.63 3.64 -8.94
C LEU A 161 -13.03 3.05 -9.16
N LEU A 162 -13.15 2.08 -10.06
CA LEU A 162 -14.38 1.34 -10.28
C LEU A 162 -14.79 0.57 -9.01
N VAL A 163 -13.87 -0.17 -8.39
CA VAL A 163 -14.16 -0.92 -7.16
C VAL A 163 -14.55 0.00 -6.00
N LEU A 164 -13.89 1.16 -5.86
CA LEU A 164 -14.24 2.17 -4.89
C LEU A 164 -15.66 2.72 -5.14
N ALA A 165 -16.02 2.99 -6.39
CA ALA A 165 -17.37 3.43 -6.76
C ALA A 165 -18.43 2.36 -6.41
N LEU A 166 -18.15 1.08 -6.68
CA LEU A 166 -19.06 -0.01 -6.31
C LEU A 166 -19.20 -0.14 -4.78
N LEU A 167 -18.08 -0.01 -4.05
CA LEU A 167 -18.04 -0.01 -2.58
C LEU A 167 -18.89 1.11 -1.97
N THR A 168 -18.91 2.29 -2.58
CA THR A 168 -19.73 3.43 -2.13
C THR A 168 -21.20 3.31 -2.54
N GLY A 169 -21.58 2.27 -3.29
CA GLY A 169 -22.96 1.97 -3.66
C GLY A 169 -23.39 2.50 -5.01
N VAL A 170 -22.47 2.91 -5.88
CA VAL A 170 -22.80 3.31 -7.26
C VAL A 170 -23.54 2.16 -7.97
N TRP A 171 -24.59 2.49 -8.71
CA TRP A 171 -25.54 1.55 -9.34
C TRP A 171 -26.33 0.63 -8.39
N ASN A 172 -26.43 0.97 -7.10
CA ASN A 172 -27.20 0.20 -6.11
C ASN A 172 -26.77 -1.28 -6.01
N VAL A 173 -25.49 -1.58 -6.27
CA VAL A 173 -24.97 -2.95 -6.21
C VAL A 173 -24.77 -3.47 -4.79
N ARG A 174 -24.70 -2.58 -3.80
CA ARG A 174 -24.49 -2.91 -2.40
C ARG A 174 -25.82 -3.22 -1.71
N THR A 175 -25.93 -4.40 -1.11
CA THR A 175 -27.17 -4.88 -0.47
C THR A 175 -27.26 -4.55 1.02
N GLY A 176 -26.20 -3.98 1.59
CA GLY A 176 -26.12 -3.59 3.01
C GLY A 176 -25.54 -4.69 3.90
N ASN A 177 -25.66 -5.96 3.49
CA ASN A 177 -25.11 -7.13 4.18
C ASN A 177 -23.79 -7.65 3.57
N ASP A 178 -23.25 -6.94 2.58
CA ASP A 178 -22.09 -7.32 1.77
C ASP A 178 -20.91 -6.35 1.93
N VAL A 179 -21.00 -5.42 2.87
CA VAL A 179 -20.01 -4.35 3.05
C VAL A 179 -18.60 -4.89 3.36
N GLY A 180 -18.52 -6.01 4.07
CA GLY A 180 -17.27 -6.70 4.40
C GLY A 180 -16.56 -7.23 3.15
N PHE A 181 -17.30 -7.74 2.16
CA PHE A 181 -16.74 -8.17 0.88
C PHE A 181 -16.21 -7.00 0.06
N TRP A 182 -16.96 -5.91 -0.04
CA TRP A 182 -16.53 -4.72 -0.77
C TRP A 182 -15.26 -4.12 -0.17
N GLN A 183 -15.23 -3.96 1.16
CA GLN A 183 -14.05 -3.43 1.86
C GLN A 183 -12.82 -4.31 1.64
N ARG A 184 -12.96 -5.63 1.77
CA ARG A 184 -11.86 -6.59 1.55
C ARG A 184 -11.40 -6.60 0.10
N GLY A 185 -12.31 -6.57 -0.86
CA GLY A 185 -11.97 -6.51 -2.28
C GLY A 185 -11.15 -5.28 -2.61
N HIS A 186 -11.59 -4.10 -2.16
CA HIS A 186 -10.85 -2.87 -2.35
C HIS A 186 -9.47 -2.91 -1.66
N ALA A 187 -9.42 -3.32 -0.38
CA ALA A 187 -8.16 -3.41 0.36
C ALA A 187 -7.19 -4.39 -0.29
N PHE A 188 -7.65 -5.58 -0.68
CA PHE A 188 -6.85 -6.60 -1.35
C PHE A 188 -6.27 -6.08 -2.66
N LEU A 189 -7.07 -5.45 -3.52
CA LEU A 189 -6.59 -4.92 -4.79
C LEU A 189 -5.58 -3.78 -4.61
N GLY A 190 -5.78 -2.92 -3.60
CA GLY A 190 -4.82 -1.86 -3.27
C GLY A 190 -3.47 -2.44 -2.81
N LEU A 191 -3.51 -3.41 -1.90
CA LEU A 191 -2.33 -4.09 -1.37
C LEU A 191 -1.62 -4.96 -2.42
N LEU A 192 -2.38 -5.60 -3.32
CA LEU A 192 -1.82 -6.40 -4.40
C LEU A 192 -1.05 -5.52 -5.39
N TRP A 193 -1.59 -4.35 -5.76
CA TRP A 193 -0.84 -3.39 -6.56
C TRP A 193 0.41 -2.91 -5.85
N LEU A 194 0.32 -2.58 -4.56
CA LEU A 194 1.47 -2.15 -3.77
C LEU A 194 2.61 -3.18 -3.84
N ALA A 195 2.30 -4.46 -3.61
CA ALA A 195 3.29 -5.54 -3.70
C ALA A 195 3.90 -5.65 -5.11
N ILE A 196 3.08 -5.66 -6.16
CA ILE A 196 3.54 -5.81 -7.55
C ILE A 196 4.43 -4.62 -7.96
N ALA A 197 4.00 -3.40 -7.65
CA ALA A 197 4.74 -2.20 -7.98
C ALA A 197 6.05 -2.11 -7.18
N ALA A 198 6.00 -2.38 -5.88
CA ALA A 198 7.18 -2.41 -5.02
C ALA A 198 8.21 -3.43 -5.52
N TRP A 199 7.77 -4.65 -5.80
CA TRP A 199 8.63 -5.72 -6.34
C TRP A 199 9.24 -5.36 -7.70
N SER A 200 8.44 -4.77 -8.59
CA SER A 200 8.91 -4.36 -9.93
C SER A 200 9.96 -3.26 -9.85
N LEU A 201 9.74 -2.26 -8.98
CA LEU A 201 10.70 -1.20 -8.72
C LEU A 201 11.96 -1.73 -8.04
N GLU A 202 11.82 -2.66 -7.11
CA GLU A 202 12.94 -3.25 -6.37
C GLU A 202 13.86 -4.05 -7.30
N ARG A 203 13.29 -4.83 -8.21
CA ARG A 203 14.05 -5.52 -9.28
C ARG A 203 14.77 -4.53 -10.17
N GLY A 204 14.07 -3.49 -10.65
CA GLY A 204 14.68 -2.44 -11.49
C GLY A 204 15.77 -1.64 -10.77
N TRP A 205 15.66 -1.52 -9.44
CA TRP A 205 16.65 -0.88 -8.59
C TRP A 205 17.92 -1.72 -8.41
N ARG A 206 17.79 -3.06 -8.28
CA ARG A 206 18.92 -4.00 -8.20
C ARG A 206 19.67 -4.15 -9.52
N THR A 207 18.99 -4.11 -10.66
CA THR A 207 19.59 -4.32 -11.99
C THR A 207 20.38 -3.13 -12.53
N LYS A 208 20.57 -2.05 -11.76
CA LYS A 208 21.52 -0.99 -12.09
C LYS A 208 22.87 -1.24 -11.37
N PRO A 209 23.81 -2.00 -11.96
CA PRO A 209 25.19 -1.95 -11.53
C PRO A 209 25.80 -0.56 -11.81
N ALA A 210 26.92 -0.30 -11.16
CA ALA A 210 27.70 0.93 -11.16
C ALA A 210 28.27 1.32 -12.54
N GLU A 211 27.44 1.63 -13.53
CA GLU A 211 27.91 2.28 -14.75
C GLU A 211 28.09 3.77 -14.51
N LEU A 212 29.33 4.10 -14.15
CA LEU A 212 30.18 5.19 -14.62
C LEU A 212 31.23 5.44 -13.52
N GLU A 213 32.11 4.47 -13.28
CA GLU A 213 33.51 4.87 -13.09
C GLU A 213 33.96 5.33 -14.48
N PRO A 214 34.37 6.60 -14.67
CA PRO A 214 35.10 6.95 -15.87
C PRO A 214 36.32 6.03 -15.92
N ALA A 215 36.57 5.41 -17.07
CA ALA A 215 37.81 4.71 -17.31
C ALA A 215 38.95 5.64 -16.89
N ALA A 216 39.67 5.25 -15.84
CA ALA A 216 40.85 5.95 -15.40
C ALA A 216 41.95 5.71 -16.44
N ALA A 217 42.51 6.83 -16.92
CA ALA A 217 43.65 7.01 -17.82
C ALA A 217 43.41 6.73 -19.32
#